data_AF-A0A069E1B3-F1
#
_entry.id   AF-A0A069E1B3-F1
#
_cell.length_a   1.000
_cell.length_b   1.000
_cell.length_c   1.000
_cell.angle_alpha   90.00
_cell.angle_beta   90.00
_cell.angle_gamma   90.00
#
_symmetry.space_group_name_H-M   'P 1'
#
loop_
_entity.id
_entity.type
_entity.pdbx_description
1 polymer ?
#
loop_
_entity_poly.entity_id
_entity_poly.type
_entity_poly.pdbx_seq_one_letter_code
_entity_poly.pdbx_strand_id
1 'polypeptide(L)'
;MWTANAATVSPSADTQDGRLHLTAANLSTMLHRSLEHPDTTASLQAIFGDDRHFAVHAALPMHADFADEGAANHVRLCATHGAPGVELFVYGRDAGESIAGYPSRQARLASESISRGHGLAPGRSVFARQSAEAINAGAFHNDVVCVGTADTLFFHEAAFEDTAATLDRLRKASDGLFDLKSVMVPAAEVPLEDAIRSYLFNSQLLVVPGESRLVLVAPSEVQDTESTRAYCERLISGNGPIGRVDYVDVRQSMRNGGGPACLRLRVVMTDAEIAACHQAVLLTEDRIDALQAVVRTAYRDRLAPEDLADLSFADECRIAREALLDVLELEELA
;
A
#
# COMPACT_ATOMS: atom_id res chain seq x y z
N MET A 1 9.38 3.53 6.68
CA MET A 1 9.73 3.44 5.24
C MET A 1 8.63 2.78 4.41
N TRP A 2 8.00 1.68 4.86
CA TRP A 2 6.94 1.02 4.12
C TRP A 2 5.59 1.75 4.31
N THR A 3 5.41 2.81 3.53
CA THR A 3 4.25 3.71 3.63
C THR A 3 2.94 3.08 3.16
N ALA A 4 2.97 1.93 2.48
CA ALA A 4 1.76 1.15 2.21
C ALA A 4 1.00 0.79 3.50
N ASN A 5 1.70 0.67 4.63
CA ASN A 5 1.08 0.41 5.91
C ASN A 5 0.88 1.67 6.77
N ALA A 6 1.21 2.87 6.28
CA ALA A 6 1.11 4.08 7.10
C ALA A 6 -0.35 4.40 7.44
N ALA A 7 -1.24 4.27 6.47
CA ALA A 7 -2.65 4.58 6.61
C ALA A 7 -3.50 3.82 5.59
N THR A 8 -4.80 3.76 5.84
CA THR A 8 -5.80 3.52 4.79
C THR A 8 -6.29 4.87 4.26
N VAL A 9 -6.46 4.98 2.94
CA VAL A 9 -6.83 6.22 2.25
C VAL A 9 -8.10 6.00 1.44
N SER A 10 -9.07 6.90 1.57
CA SER A 10 -10.27 6.94 0.73
C SER A 10 -10.40 8.30 0.04
N PRO A 11 -10.44 8.34 -1.31
CA PRO A 11 -10.55 9.60 -2.05
C PRO A 11 -11.89 10.30 -1.81
N SER A 12 -11.91 11.62 -1.99
CA SER A 12 -13.12 12.46 -1.88
C SER A 12 -14.27 12.03 -2.79
N ALA A 13 -13.98 11.36 -3.91
CA ALA A 13 -14.99 10.80 -4.80
C ALA A 13 -15.82 9.65 -4.16
N ASP A 14 -15.34 9.08 -3.04
CA ASP A 14 -15.94 7.90 -2.41
C ASP A 14 -16.53 8.15 -1.02
N THR A 15 -16.15 9.26 -0.39
CA THR A 15 -16.60 9.64 0.95
C THR A 15 -17.90 10.45 0.89
N GLN A 16 -18.70 10.35 1.95
CA GLN A 16 -20.00 11.01 2.02
C GLN A 16 -19.90 12.54 2.10
N ASP A 17 -18.85 13.06 2.74
CA ASP A 17 -18.66 14.50 2.96
C ASP A 17 -17.79 15.16 1.87
N GLY A 18 -17.32 14.39 0.89
CA GLY A 18 -16.53 14.89 -0.24
C GLY A 18 -15.11 15.29 0.14
N ARG A 19 -14.60 14.88 1.30
CA ARG A 19 -13.19 15.06 1.70
C ARG A 19 -12.38 13.80 1.47
N LEU A 20 -11.08 13.94 1.31
CA LEU A 20 -10.16 12.82 1.29
C LEU A 20 -9.87 12.38 2.73
N HIS A 21 -10.16 11.11 3.05
CA HIS A 21 -9.98 10.57 4.39
C HIS A 21 -8.73 9.70 4.49
N LEU A 22 -7.99 9.84 5.58
CA LEU A 22 -6.86 8.98 5.93
C LEU A 22 -6.98 8.53 7.38
N THR A 23 -6.88 7.22 7.64
CA THR A 23 -6.76 6.69 8.99
C THR A 23 -5.41 6.03 9.16
N ALA A 24 -4.59 6.51 10.10
CA ALA A 24 -3.30 5.90 10.40
C ALA A 24 -3.48 4.44 10.85
N ALA A 25 -2.61 3.53 10.41
CA ALA A 25 -2.69 2.13 10.82
C ALA A 25 -2.04 1.94 12.19
N ASN A 26 -2.63 1.09 13.04
CA ASN A 26 -2.10 0.86 14.39
C ASN A 26 -0.93 -0.13 14.42
N LEU A 27 -0.79 -0.97 13.40
CA LEU A 27 0.30 -1.93 13.22
C LEU A 27 0.53 -2.80 14.48
N SER A 28 -0.56 -3.10 15.18
CA SER A 28 -0.50 -3.64 16.54
C SER A 28 0.08 -5.06 16.63
N THR A 29 0.24 -5.74 15.50
CA THR A 29 0.72 -7.12 15.47
C THR A 29 2.23 -7.22 15.72
N MET A 30 3.01 -6.23 15.27
CA MET A 30 4.47 -6.24 15.37
C MET A 30 4.94 -5.09 16.27
N LEU A 31 5.57 -5.40 17.40
CA LEU A 31 5.94 -4.40 18.42
C LEU A 31 6.75 -3.22 17.87
N HIS A 32 7.73 -3.47 17.00
CA HIS A 32 8.54 -2.38 16.44
C HIS A 32 7.74 -1.46 15.52
N ARG A 33 6.67 -1.98 14.89
CA ARG A 33 5.78 -1.22 14.01
C ARG A 33 4.65 -0.52 14.74
N SER A 34 4.21 -1.10 15.85
CA SER A 34 3.14 -0.56 16.68
C SER A 34 3.48 0.80 17.31
N LEU A 35 4.75 1.21 17.24
CA LEU A 35 5.25 2.51 17.68
C LEU A 35 5.13 3.60 16.60
N GLU A 36 4.87 3.23 15.33
CA GLU A 36 4.88 4.17 14.19
C GLU A 36 3.68 5.12 14.18
N HIS A 37 2.53 4.68 14.70
CA HIS A 37 1.25 5.35 14.44
C HIS A 37 1.13 6.79 15.00
N PRO A 38 1.69 7.17 16.17
CA PRO A 38 1.61 8.55 16.65
C PRO A 38 2.34 9.52 15.72
N ASP A 39 3.59 9.21 15.37
CA ASP A 39 4.41 10.04 14.47
C ASP A 39 3.85 10.05 13.05
N THR A 40 3.33 8.91 12.59
CA THR A 40 2.65 8.80 11.30
C THR A 40 1.41 9.69 11.26
N THR A 41 0.60 9.70 12.33
CA THR A 41 -0.58 10.58 12.41
C THR A 41 -0.16 12.05 12.35
N ALA A 42 0.88 12.44 13.08
CA ALA A 42 1.39 13.81 13.06
C ALA A 42 1.91 14.20 11.66
N SER A 43 2.66 13.32 10.98
CA SER A 43 3.12 13.57 9.61
C SER A 43 1.96 13.71 8.62
N LEU A 44 0.93 12.87 8.73
CA LEU A 44 -0.26 12.98 7.87
C LEU A 44 -1.01 14.28 8.12
N GLN A 45 -1.12 14.73 9.37
CA GLN A 45 -1.75 16.01 9.71
C GLN A 45 -0.97 17.21 9.16
N ALA A 46 0.37 17.16 9.24
CA ALA A 46 1.23 18.20 8.65
C ALA A 46 1.10 18.25 7.12
N ILE A 47 1.03 17.09 6.45
CA ILE A 47 0.92 17.02 4.99
C ILE A 47 -0.49 17.38 4.50
N PHE A 48 -1.53 16.98 5.23
CA PHE A 48 -2.94 17.08 4.84
C PHE A 48 -3.73 17.94 5.83
N GLY A 49 -3.21 19.14 6.15
CA GLY A 49 -3.73 19.99 7.22
C GLY A 49 -4.97 20.83 6.90
N ASP A 50 -5.34 20.98 5.62
CA ASP A 50 -6.53 21.75 5.22
C ASP A 50 -7.83 20.95 5.43
N ASP A 51 -8.53 21.24 6.54
CA ASP A 51 -9.72 20.52 6.99
C ASP A 51 -10.93 20.59 6.06
N ARG A 52 -10.90 21.52 5.09
CA ARG A 52 -11.90 21.65 4.02
C ARG A 52 -11.76 20.54 2.98
N HIS A 53 -10.54 20.03 2.82
CA HIS A 53 -10.19 19.03 1.82
C HIS A 53 -9.89 17.65 2.43
N PHE A 54 -9.34 17.63 3.65
CA PHE A 54 -8.81 16.42 4.26
C PHE A 54 -9.42 16.11 5.61
N ALA A 55 -9.55 14.82 5.92
CA ALA A 55 -9.88 14.33 7.25
C ALA A 55 -8.87 13.25 7.67
N VAL A 56 -7.95 13.62 8.56
CA VAL A 56 -6.94 12.71 9.13
C VAL A 56 -7.43 12.16 10.47
N HIS A 57 -7.59 10.85 10.56
CA HIS A 57 -8.02 10.12 11.74
C HIS A 57 -6.83 9.45 12.41
N ALA A 58 -6.81 9.48 13.74
CA ALA A 58 -5.86 8.71 14.54
C ALA A 58 -6.08 7.20 14.34
N ALA A 59 -5.04 6.42 14.66
CA ALA A 59 -5.12 4.97 14.56
C ALA A 59 -6.19 4.36 15.46
N LEU A 60 -6.73 3.21 15.02
CA LEU A 60 -7.66 2.41 15.81
C LEU A 60 -7.02 1.93 17.12
N PRO A 61 -7.81 1.57 18.15
CA PRO A 61 -7.28 1.12 19.44
C PRO A 61 -6.21 0.03 19.30
N MET A 62 -5.18 0.10 20.14
CA MET A 62 -4.06 -0.85 20.20
C MET A 62 -4.49 -2.21 20.80
N HIS A 63 -5.36 -2.91 20.07
CA HIS A 63 -5.95 -4.18 20.49
C HIS A 63 -6.05 -5.13 19.29
N ALA A 64 -5.89 -6.43 19.54
CA ALA A 64 -5.86 -7.44 18.48
C ALA A 64 -7.12 -7.43 17.61
N ASP A 65 -8.31 -7.22 18.16
CA ASP A 65 -9.55 -7.15 17.36
C ASP A 65 -9.64 -5.93 16.43
N PHE A 66 -8.80 -4.92 16.67
CA PHE A 66 -8.67 -3.71 15.86
C PHE A 66 -7.36 -3.68 15.07
N ALA A 67 -6.64 -4.81 14.96
CA ALA A 67 -5.36 -4.84 14.24
C ALA A 67 -5.54 -4.42 12.78
N ASP A 68 -4.78 -3.39 12.39
CA ASP A 68 -4.85 -2.73 11.10
C ASP A 68 -3.44 -2.54 10.53
N GLU A 69 -3.26 -2.91 9.26
CA GLU A 69 -2.01 -2.77 8.51
C GLU A 69 -2.15 -1.83 7.31
N GLY A 70 -3.23 -1.02 7.28
CA GLY A 70 -3.39 0.09 6.35
C GLY A 70 -3.60 -0.33 4.89
N ALA A 71 -3.12 0.51 3.97
CA ALA A 71 -3.35 0.34 2.54
C ALA A 71 -2.72 -0.91 1.91
N ALA A 72 -1.83 -1.62 2.59
CA ALA A 72 -1.32 -2.93 2.15
C ALA A 72 -2.42 -4.00 2.06
N ASN A 73 -3.54 -3.79 2.77
CA ASN A 73 -4.73 -4.63 2.73
C ASN A 73 -5.92 -3.96 2.03
N HIS A 74 -5.65 -2.93 1.23
CA HIS A 74 -6.66 -2.12 0.57
C HIS A 74 -6.42 -2.02 -0.94
N VAL A 75 -7.48 -2.21 -1.73
CA VAL A 75 -7.47 -1.98 -3.17
C VAL A 75 -8.65 -1.12 -3.55
N ARG A 76 -8.37 -0.03 -4.27
CA ARG A 76 -9.41 0.80 -4.88
C ARG A 76 -9.52 0.51 -6.37
N LEU A 77 -10.73 0.25 -6.85
CA LEU A 77 -11.05 0.03 -8.26
C LEU A 77 -12.03 1.09 -8.77
N CYS A 78 -11.83 1.60 -9.98
CA CYS A 78 -12.60 2.72 -10.54
C CYS A 78 -12.41 2.82 -12.06
N ALA A 79 -13.33 3.49 -12.77
CA ALA A 79 -13.17 3.77 -14.21
C ALA A 79 -11.92 4.64 -14.50
N THR A 80 -11.79 5.74 -13.75
CA THR A 80 -10.64 6.64 -13.74
C THR A 80 -10.38 7.07 -12.30
N HIS A 81 -9.17 7.54 -11.98
CA HIS A 81 -8.81 7.85 -10.60
C HIS A 81 -9.79 8.83 -9.92
N GLY A 82 -10.22 9.89 -10.63
CA GLY A 82 -11.18 10.88 -10.10
C GLY A 82 -12.65 10.46 -10.11
N ALA A 83 -13.00 9.31 -10.69
CA ALA A 83 -14.38 8.81 -10.68
C ALA A 83 -14.71 8.07 -9.37
N PRO A 84 -16.00 7.97 -8.99
CA PRO A 84 -16.43 7.11 -7.90
C PRO A 84 -15.95 5.66 -8.10
N GLY A 85 -15.39 5.07 -7.06
CA GLY A 85 -14.80 3.74 -7.05
C GLY A 85 -15.49 2.74 -6.12
N VAL A 86 -14.93 1.54 -6.10
CA VAL A 86 -15.22 0.43 -5.20
C VAL A 86 -13.97 0.17 -4.36
N GLU A 87 -14.14 0.12 -3.04
CA GLU A 87 -13.09 -0.08 -2.05
C GLU A 87 -13.11 -1.54 -1.60
N LEU A 88 -12.05 -2.29 -1.88
CA LEU A 88 -11.83 -3.67 -1.44
C LEU A 88 -10.93 -3.66 -0.21
N PHE A 89 -11.50 -4.10 0.91
CA PHE A 89 -10.78 -4.35 2.15
C PHE A 89 -10.54 -5.84 2.31
N VAL A 90 -9.28 -6.22 2.48
CA VAL A 90 -8.90 -7.63 2.63
C VAL A 90 -8.48 -7.88 4.08
N TYR A 91 -9.06 -8.88 4.72
CA TYR A 91 -8.75 -9.26 6.11
C TYR A 91 -8.40 -10.74 6.19
N GLY A 92 -7.63 -11.17 7.18
CA GLY A 92 -7.35 -12.61 7.35
C GLY A 92 -8.06 -13.24 8.55
N ARG A 93 -8.64 -12.43 9.45
CA ARG A 93 -9.38 -12.93 10.62
C ARG A 93 -10.53 -12.05 11.08
N ASP A 94 -11.47 -12.66 11.77
CA ASP A 94 -12.56 -11.99 12.48
C ASP A 94 -12.14 -11.65 13.94
N ALA A 95 -12.91 -10.77 14.59
CA ALA A 95 -12.66 -10.41 15.99
C ALA A 95 -12.84 -11.63 16.90
N GLY A 96 -11.93 -11.81 17.87
CA GLY A 96 -11.91 -12.96 18.77
C GLY A 96 -11.34 -14.25 18.18
N GLU A 97 -11.00 -14.31 16.89
CA GLU A 97 -10.30 -15.46 16.33
C GLU A 97 -8.85 -15.55 16.85
N SER A 98 -8.34 -16.77 16.98
CA SER A 98 -6.99 -17.04 17.49
C SER A 98 -5.92 -16.45 16.57
N ILE A 99 -4.87 -15.89 17.19
CA ILE A 99 -3.68 -15.38 16.52
C ILE A 99 -2.50 -16.39 16.53
N ALA A 100 -2.75 -17.64 16.93
CA ALA A 100 -1.72 -18.68 16.96
C ALA A 100 -1.30 -19.11 15.54
N GLY A 101 0.00 -19.36 15.34
CA GLY A 101 0.56 -19.71 14.02
C GLY A 101 1.09 -18.48 13.29
N TYR A 102 1.00 -18.45 11.96
CA TYR A 102 1.29 -17.25 11.17
C TYR A 102 0.14 -16.24 11.37
N PRO A 103 0.35 -15.13 12.10
CA PRO A 103 -0.76 -14.28 12.50
C PRO A 103 -1.30 -13.49 11.31
N SER A 104 -2.59 -13.61 11.03
CA SER A 104 -3.31 -12.62 10.22
C SER A 104 -3.23 -11.27 10.93
N ARG A 105 -2.57 -10.30 10.28
CA ARG A 105 -2.31 -8.99 10.86
C ARG A 105 -3.48 -8.01 10.70
N GLN A 106 -4.42 -8.31 9.81
CA GLN A 106 -5.61 -7.50 9.58
C GLN A 106 -6.86 -8.18 10.15
N ALA A 107 -7.58 -7.46 11.01
CA ALA A 107 -8.89 -7.87 11.52
C ALA A 107 -10.01 -7.25 10.68
N ARG A 108 -11.07 -8.03 10.40
CA ARG A 108 -12.26 -7.53 9.69
C ARG A 108 -12.88 -6.30 10.36
N LEU A 109 -12.96 -6.33 11.69
CA LEU A 109 -13.53 -5.24 12.48
C LEU A 109 -12.76 -3.93 12.31
N ALA A 110 -11.44 -4.00 12.10
CA ALA A 110 -10.63 -2.82 11.79
C ALA A 110 -11.02 -2.22 10.44
N SER A 111 -11.05 -3.03 9.39
CA SER A 111 -11.44 -2.62 8.04
C SER A 111 -12.85 -2.02 7.99
N GLU A 112 -13.82 -2.65 8.67
CA GLU A 112 -15.19 -2.13 8.75
C GLU A 112 -15.28 -0.82 9.56
N SER A 113 -14.44 -0.66 10.59
CA SER A 113 -14.38 0.59 11.37
C SER A 113 -13.84 1.76 10.55
N ILE A 114 -12.79 1.52 9.76
CA ILE A 114 -12.22 2.50 8.84
C ILE A 114 -13.23 2.87 7.75
N SER A 115 -13.85 1.88 7.11
CA SER A 115 -14.88 2.12 6.10
C SER A 115 -16.02 3.01 6.62
N ARG A 116 -16.48 2.77 7.86
CA ARG A 116 -17.46 3.65 8.53
C ARG A 116 -16.91 5.04 8.84
N GLY A 117 -15.70 5.13 9.39
CA GLY A 117 -15.05 6.42 9.72
C GLY A 117 -14.77 7.29 8.48
N HIS A 118 -14.58 6.66 7.33
CA HIS A 118 -14.41 7.32 6.04
C HIS A 118 -15.75 7.70 5.37
N GLY A 119 -16.89 7.29 5.94
CA GLY A 119 -18.20 7.56 5.35
C GLY A 119 -18.39 6.90 3.98
N LEU A 120 -17.75 5.74 3.75
CA LEU A 120 -17.86 5.02 2.49
C LEU A 120 -19.26 4.45 2.28
N ALA A 121 -19.72 4.45 1.02
CA ALA A 121 -20.99 3.87 0.67
C ALA A 121 -20.99 2.33 0.88
N PRO A 122 -21.90 1.75 1.67
CA PRO A 122 -21.89 0.30 1.96
C PRO A 122 -21.97 -0.59 0.72
N GLY A 123 -22.70 -0.14 -0.33
CA GLY A 123 -22.79 -0.86 -1.60
C GLY A 123 -21.50 -0.85 -2.44
N ARG A 124 -20.52 -0.01 -2.09
CA ARG A 124 -19.23 0.14 -2.77
C ARG A 124 -18.04 -0.25 -1.87
N SER A 125 -18.30 -0.81 -0.69
CA SER A 125 -17.27 -1.36 0.20
C SER A 125 -17.38 -2.89 0.24
N VAL A 126 -16.36 -3.58 -0.27
CA VAL A 126 -16.30 -5.04 -0.32
C VAL A 126 -15.27 -5.53 0.68
N PHE A 127 -15.66 -6.46 1.54
CA PHE A 127 -14.77 -7.08 2.54
C PHE A 127 -14.48 -8.53 2.15
N ALA A 128 -13.24 -8.85 1.81
CA ALA A 128 -12.83 -10.19 1.39
C ALA A 128 -11.88 -10.82 2.40
N ARG A 129 -12.07 -12.11 2.67
CA ARG A 129 -11.12 -12.87 3.49
C ARG A 129 -9.95 -13.32 2.62
N GLN A 130 -8.73 -13.00 3.01
CA GLN A 130 -7.51 -13.52 2.41
C GLN A 130 -7.44 -15.02 2.63
N SER A 131 -6.90 -15.76 1.66
CA SER A 131 -6.72 -17.20 1.78
C SER A 131 -5.80 -17.56 2.94
N ALA A 132 -6.20 -18.54 3.75
CA ALA A 132 -5.33 -19.12 4.76
C ALA A 132 -4.06 -19.75 4.14
N GLU A 133 -4.17 -20.28 2.92
CA GLU A 133 -3.02 -20.82 2.18
C GLU A 133 -1.97 -19.74 1.90
N ALA A 134 -2.41 -18.57 1.40
CA ALA A 134 -1.54 -17.43 1.13
C ALA A 134 -0.83 -16.92 2.40
N ILE A 135 -1.59 -16.74 3.49
CA ILE A 135 -1.04 -16.26 4.76
C ILE A 135 0.02 -17.24 5.28
N ASN A 136 -0.29 -18.54 5.29
CA ASN A 136 0.63 -19.58 5.77
C ASN A 136 1.87 -19.74 4.89
N ALA A 137 1.79 -19.37 3.60
CA ALA A 137 2.92 -19.34 2.69
C ALA A 137 3.80 -18.07 2.83
N GLY A 138 3.40 -17.11 3.67
CA GLY A 138 4.16 -15.89 3.96
C GLY A 138 3.57 -14.60 3.41
N ALA A 139 2.37 -14.61 2.81
CA ALA A 139 1.67 -13.40 2.39
C ALA A 139 0.97 -12.71 3.57
N PHE A 140 1.76 -12.06 4.43
CA PHE A 140 1.27 -11.38 5.64
C PHE A 140 0.42 -10.13 5.38
N HIS A 141 0.45 -9.60 4.15
CA HIS A 141 -0.43 -8.53 3.63
C HIS A 141 -0.98 -8.94 2.26
N ASN A 142 -2.14 -8.38 1.88
CA ASN A 142 -2.77 -8.65 0.59
C ASN A 142 -1.92 -8.18 -0.60
N ASP A 143 -1.18 -7.08 -0.47
CA ASP A 143 -0.29 -6.55 -1.50
C ASP A 143 0.91 -7.47 -1.85
N VAL A 144 1.03 -8.63 -1.21
CA VAL A 144 1.98 -9.70 -1.60
C VAL A 144 1.36 -10.69 -2.59
N VAL A 145 0.02 -10.75 -2.69
CA VAL A 145 -0.72 -11.68 -3.57
C VAL A 145 -1.76 -11.01 -4.47
N CYS A 146 -2.00 -9.71 -4.31
CA CYS A 146 -3.00 -8.96 -5.07
C CYS A 146 -2.68 -7.46 -5.13
N VAL A 147 -2.81 -6.87 -6.32
CA VAL A 147 -2.74 -5.43 -6.54
C VAL A 147 -3.81 -5.02 -7.56
N GLY A 148 -4.37 -3.82 -7.43
CA GLY A 148 -5.33 -3.31 -8.40
C GLY A 148 -5.19 -1.82 -8.62
N THR A 149 -5.52 -1.37 -9.82
CA THR A 149 -5.51 0.02 -10.25
C THR A 149 -6.56 0.21 -11.33
N ALA A 150 -7.28 1.33 -11.28
CA ALA A 150 -8.39 1.61 -12.19
C ALA A 150 -9.38 0.42 -12.20
N ASP A 151 -9.75 -0.07 -13.38
CA ASP A 151 -10.73 -1.14 -13.54
C ASP A 151 -10.13 -2.55 -13.40
N THR A 152 -8.83 -2.66 -13.11
CA THR A 152 -8.08 -3.90 -13.19
C THR A 152 -7.61 -4.41 -11.82
N LEU A 153 -7.93 -5.67 -11.53
CA LEU A 153 -7.45 -6.41 -10.36
C LEU A 153 -6.49 -7.52 -10.82
N PHE A 154 -5.22 -7.44 -10.42
CA PHE A 154 -4.17 -8.41 -10.71
C PHE A 154 -3.83 -9.22 -9.45
N PHE A 155 -4.06 -10.52 -9.46
CA PHE A 155 -3.98 -11.32 -8.23
C PHE A 155 -3.63 -12.79 -8.51
N HIS A 156 -3.06 -13.46 -7.52
CA HIS A 156 -2.84 -14.90 -7.54
C HIS A 156 -4.16 -15.65 -7.34
N GLU A 157 -4.36 -16.82 -7.95
CA GLU A 157 -5.61 -17.58 -7.78
C GLU A 157 -5.91 -17.95 -6.32
N ALA A 158 -4.86 -18.09 -5.50
CA ALA A 158 -4.92 -18.33 -4.06
C ALA A 158 -4.98 -17.04 -3.21
N ALA A 159 -5.26 -15.86 -3.76
CA ALA A 159 -5.27 -14.61 -2.98
C ALA A 159 -6.43 -14.55 -1.96
N PHE A 160 -7.60 -15.06 -2.32
CA PHE A 160 -8.82 -14.99 -1.51
C PHE A 160 -9.28 -16.39 -1.09
N GLU A 161 -9.89 -16.49 0.09
CA GLU A 161 -10.48 -17.74 0.58
C GLU A 161 -11.64 -18.20 -0.32
N ASP A 162 -12.45 -17.26 -0.82
CA ASP A 162 -13.47 -17.49 -1.84
C ASP A 162 -13.32 -16.47 -2.97
N THR A 163 -12.51 -16.82 -3.96
CA THR A 163 -12.25 -15.98 -5.15
C THR A 163 -13.52 -15.72 -5.95
N ALA A 164 -14.38 -16.72 -6.14
CA ALA A 164 -15.59 -16.57 -6.95
C ALA A 164 -16.58 -15.58 -6.30
N ALA A 165 -16.85 -15.72 -5.00
CA ALA A 165 -17.72 -14.82 -4.27
C ALA A 165 -17.11 -13.41 -4.13
N THR A 166 -15.79 -13.29 -4.05
CA THR A 166 -15.11 -11.99 -4.02
C THR A 166 -15.28 -11.26 -5.35
N LEU A 167 -15.02 -11.92 -6.48
CA LEU A 167 -15.23 -11.33 -7.80
C LEU A 167 -16.70 -11.00 -8.08
N ASP A 168 -17.64 -11.83 -7.64
CA ASP A 168 -19.08 -11.55 -7.77
C ASP A 168 -19.50 -10.29 -6.99
N ARG A 169 -19.03 -10.14 -5.74
CA ARG A 169 -19.29 -8.94 -4.94
C ARG A 169 -18.67 -7.68 -5.56
N LEU A 170 -17.45 -7.79 -6.09
CA LEU A 170 -16.81 -6.67 -6.79
C LEU A 170 -17.60 -6.26 -8.04
N ARG A 171 -18.03 -7.22 -8.88
CA ARG A 171 -18.86 -6.93 -10.05
C ARG A 171 -20.19 -6.29 -9.69
N LYS A 172 -20.83 -6.74 -8.62
CA LYS A 172 -22.07 -6.12 -8.10
C LYS A 172 -21.83 -4.70 -7.60
N ALA A 173 -20.73 -4.48 -6.87
CA ALA A 173 -20.37 -3.15 -6.35
C ALA A 173 -19.96 -2.18 -7.46
N SER A 174 -19.40 -2.67 -8.57
CA SER A 174 -18.99 -1.87 -9.73
C SER A 174 -20.08 -1.71 -10.79
N ASP A 175 -21.27 -2.29 -10.60
CA ASP A 175 -22.36 -2.23 -11.58
C ASP A 175 -22.74 -0.78 -11.89
N GLY A 176 -22.80 -0.46 -13.18
CA GLY A 176 -23.01 0.91 -13.68
C GLY A 176 -21.84 1.89 -13.46
N LEU A 177 -20.73 1.48 -12.84
CA LEU A 177 -19.54 2.33 -12.62
C LEU A 177 -18.41 2.00 -13.61
N PHE A 178 -18.02 0.73 -13.70
CA PHE A 178 -16.96 0.26 -14.61
C PHE A 178 -17.05 -1.26 -14.80
N ASP A 179 -16.44 -1.74 -15.89
CA ASP A 179 -16.30 -3.18 -16.14
C ASP A 179 -15.05 -3.72 -15.45
N LEU A 180 -15.22 -4.65 -14.52
CA LEU A 180 -14.12 -5.22 -13.74
C LEU A 180 -13.27 -6.15 -14.61
N LYS A 181 -11.99 -5.79 -14.78
CA LYS A 181 -10.97 -6.63 -15.43
C LYS A 181 -10.19 -7.42 -14.39
N SER A 182 -10.54 -8.69 -14.23
CA SER A 182 -9.79 -9.62 -13.37
C SER A 182 -8.65 -10.30 -14.14
N VAL A 183 -7.41 -10.09 -13.72
CA VAL A 183 -6.22 -10.79 -14.21
C VAL A 183 -5.74 -11.74 -13.13
N MET A 184 -6.18 -12.99 -13.21
CA MET A 184 -5.80 -14.05 -12.26
C MET A 184 -4.55 -14.77 -12.76
N VAL A 185 -3.56 -14.94 -11.88
CA VAL A 185 -2.37 -15.76 -12.14
C VAL A 185 -2.61 -17.16 -11.59
N PRO A 186 -2.64 -18.21 -12.43
CA PRO A 186 -2.82 -19.57 -11.97
C PRO A 186 -1.52 -20.11 -11.35
N ALA A 187 -1.63 -20.92 -10.29
CA ALA A 187 -0.49 -21.53 -9.61
C ALA A 187 0.28 -22.49 -10.52
N ALA A 188 -0.38 -23.02 -11.55
CA ALA A 188 0.24 -23.82 -12.59
C ALA A 188 1.25 -23.03 -13.46
N GLU A 189 1.12 -21.71 -13.56
CA GLU A 189 2.07 -20.85 -14.28
C GLU A 189 3.08 -20.18 -13.33
N VAL A 190 2.61 -19.73 -12.17
CA VAL A 190 3.45 -19.13 -11.12
C VAL A 190 3.07 -19.74 -9.79
N PRO A 191 3.84 -20.70 -9.25
CA PRO A 191 3.59 -21.25 -7.93
C PRO A 191 3.53 -20.15 -6.87
N LEU A 192 2.69 -20.33 -5.85
CA LEU A 192 2.49 -19.33 -4.79
C LEU A 192 3.81 -18.93 -4.09
N GLU A 193 4.69 -19.90 -3.85
CA GLU A 193 6.02 -19.66 -3.27
C GLU A 193 6.88 -18.73 -4.15
N ASP A 194 6.84 -18.92 -5.47
CA ASP A 194 7.56 -18.07 -6.41
C ASP A 194 6.97 -16.65 -6.43
N ALA A 195 5.64 -16.52 -6.44
CA ALA A 195 4.97 -15.23 -6.39
C ALA A 195 5.34 -14.43 -5.12
N ILE A 196 5.38 -15.11 -3.96
CA ILE A 196 5.76 -14.51 -2.68
C ILE A 196 7.25 -14.18 -2.65
N ARG A 197 8.12 -15.10 -3.07
CA ARG A 197 9.58 -14.89 -3.06
C ARG A 197 10.00 -13.76 -4.00
N SER A 198 9.38 -13.69 -5.18
CA SER A 198 9.70 -12.69 -6.18
C SER A 198 9.03 -11.34 -5.93
N TYR A 199 8.04 -11.28 -5.04
CA TYR A 199 7.19 -10.10 -4.80
C TYR A 199 6.42 -9.66 -6.07
N LEU A 200 5.94 -10.61 -6.89
CA LEU A 200 5.24 -10.29 -8.15
C LEU A 200 4.06 -9.34 -7.95
N PHE A 201 3.24 -9.57 -6.92
CA PHE A 201 2.07 -8.72 -6.66
C PHE A 201 2.40 -7.50 -5.80
N ASN A 202 3.57 -7.47 -5.16
CA ASN A 202 4.08 -6.27 -4.50
C ASN A 202 4.70 -5.27 -5.51
N SER A 203 4.25 -5.35 -6.75
CA SER A 203 4.54 -4.41 -7.83
C SER A 203 3.59 -3.22 -7.78
N GLN A 204 3.97 -2.11 -8.41
CA GLN A 204 3.03 -1.04 -8.68
C GLN A 204 2.33 -1.28 -10.01
N LEU A 205 1.02 -1.07 -10.06
CA LEU A 205 0.24 -1.11 -11.29
C LEU A 205 -0.18 0.32 -11.63
N LEU A 206 0.31 0.86 -12.75
CA LEU A 206 0.24 2.29 -13.06
C LEU A 206 -0.53 2.56 -14.35
N VAL A 207 -1.32 3.63 -14.34
CA VAL A 207 -1.80 4.30 -15.55
C VAL A 207 -0.74 5.32 -15.95
N VAL A 208 -0.07 5.11 -17.07
CA VAL A 208 0.99 6.00 -17.56
C VAL A 208 0.43 6.87 -18.69
N PRO A 209 0.54 8.22 -18.62
CA PRO A 209 0.09 9.09 -19.71
C PRO A 209 0.69 8.71 -21.06
N GLY A 210 -0.16 8.57 -22.07
CA GLY A 210 0.24 8.15 -23.42
C GLY A 210 0.27 6.63 -23.64
N GLU A 211 0.19 5.82 -22.57
CA GLU A 211 0.05 4.36 -22.67
C GLU A 211 -1.43 3.97 -22.68
N SER A 212 -1.79 3.02 -23.55
CA SER A 212 -3.17 2.51 -23.65
C SER A 212 -3.47 1.38 -22.66
N ARG A 213 -2.44 0.79 -22.06
CA ARG A 213 -2.48 -0.34 -21.14
C ARG A 213 -1.67 0.00 -19.90
N LEU A 214 -1.95 -0.71 -18.80
CA LEU A 214 -1.29 -0.51 -17.52
C LEU A 214 0.18 -0.97 -17.59
N VAL A 215 1.02 -0.30 -16.80
CA VAL A 215 2.43 -0.62 -16.62
C VAL A 215 2.62 -1.23 -15.24
N LEU A 216 3.26 -2.40 -15.19
CA LEU A 216 3.62 -3.08 -13.96
C LEU A 216 5.08 -2.73 -13.61
N VAL A 217 5.31 -2.04 -12.50
CA VAL A 217 6.65 -1.76 -11.97
C VAL A 217 6.98 -2.81 -10.90
N ALA A 218 7.77 -3.80 -11.29
CA ALA A 218 8.08 -5.00 -10.52
C ALA A 218 9.52 -4.96 -9.98
N PRO A 219 9.83 -5.63 -8.86
CA PRO A 219 11.21 -5.76 -8.40
C PRO A 219 12.01 -6.70 -9.32
N SER A 220 13.33 -6.54 -9.36
CA SER A 220 14.27 -7.38 -10.14
C SER A 220 14.08 -8.89 -9.92
N GLU A 221 13.67 -9.29 -8.72
CA GLU A 221 13.45 -10.68 -8.32
C GLU A 221 12.34 -11.36 -9.15
N VAL A 222 11.39 -10.59 -9.69
CA VAL A 222 10.39 -11.06 -10.67
C VAL A 222 11.04 -11.45 -12.00
N GLN A 223 12.05 -10.71 -12.42
CA GLN A 223 12.81 -11.03 -13.62
C GLN A 223 13.75 -12.22 -13.37
N ASP A 224 14.35 -12.31 -12.19
CA ASP A 224 15.30 -13.37 -11.88
C ASP A 224 14.62 -14.75 -11.72
N THR A 225 13.39 -14.77 -11.20
CA THR A 225 12.60 -15.99 -11.00
C THR A 225 11.97 -16.46 -12.32
N GLU A 226 12.25 -17.70 -12.73
CA GLU A 226 11.89 -18.21 -14.07
C GLU A 226 10.38 -18.22 -14.35
N SER A 227 9.58 -18.73 -13.41
CA SER A 227 8.12 -18.83 -13.54
C SER A 227 7.47 -17.45 -13.71
N THR A 228 7.86 -16.48 -12.88
CA THR A 228 7.33 -15.12 -12.90
C THR A 228 7.80 -14.35 -14.13
N ARG A 229 9.06 -14.50 -14.55
CA ARG A 229 9.58 -13.90 -15.79
C ARG A 229 8.81 -14.42 -16.99
N ALA A 230 8.68 -15.74 -17.12
CA ALA A 230 7.97 -16.36 -18.24
C ALA A 230 6.49 -15.95 -18.25
N TYR A 231 5.86 -15.81 -17.08
CA TYR A 231 4.51 -15.29 -16.97
C TYR A 231 4.42 -13.82 -17.43
N CYS A 232 5.32 -12.95 -16.97
CA CYS A 232 5.36 -11.54 -17.38
C CYS A 232 5.57 -11.37 -18.90
N GLU A 233 6.42 -12.18 -19.53
CA GLU A 233 6.61 -12.19 -20.98
C GLU A 233 5.33 -12.58 -21.74
N ARG A 234 4.58 -13.57 -21.23
CA ARG A 234 3.25 -13.92 -21.77
C ARG A 234 2.22 -12.83 -21.53
N LEU A 235 2.23 -12.24 -20.35
CA LEU A 235 1.29 -11.17 -19.96
C LEU A 235 1.38 -9.97 -20.91
N ILE A 236 2.60 -9.51 -21.21
CA ILE A 236 2.80 -8.35 -22.09
C ILE A 236 2.55 -8.66 -23.58
N SER A 237 2.81 -9.91 -24.02
CA SER A 237 2.53 -10.33 -25.39
C SER A 237 1.04 -10.60 -25.67
N GLY A 238 0.23 -10.76 -24.63
CA GLY A 238 -1.22 -10.84 -24.72
C GLY A 238 -1.89 -9.48 -24.98
N ASN A 239 -3.23 -9.51 -25.10
CA ASN A 239 -4.09 -8.33 -25.28
C ASN A 239 -4.78 -7.89 -23.97
N GLY A 240 -4.26 -8.33 -22.82
CA GLY A 240 -4.82 -8.01 -21.50
C GLY A 240 -4.58 -6.56 -21.08
N PRO A 241 -5.08 -6.14 -19.90
CA PRO A 241 -4.99 -4.76 -19.45
C PRO A 241 -3.56 -4.31 -19.12
N ILE A 242 -2.63 -5.23 -18.82
CA ILE A 242 -1.23 -4.93 -18.49
C ILE A 242 -0.39 -5.11 -19.75
N GLY A 243 0.25 -4.04 -20.23
CA GLY A 243 0.96 -4.03 -21.52
C GLY A 243 2.47 -3.90 -21.44
N ARG A 244 3.00 -3.55 -20.27
CA ARG A 244 4.44 -3.37 -20.06
C ARG A 244 4.81 -3.75 -18.64
N VAL A 245 6.01 -4.31 -18.47
CA VAL A 245 6.61 -4.58 -17.18
C VAL A 245 7.97 -3.89 -17.14
N ASP A 246 8.15 -3.00 -16.17
CA ASP A 246 9.42 -2.36 -15.86
C ASP A 246 9.99 -2.99 -14.58
N TYR A 247 11.29 -3.25 -14.56
CA TYR A 247 11.96 -3.84 -13.41
C TYR A 247 12.80 -2.80 -12.67
N VAL A 248 12.70 -2.77 -11.34
CA VAL A 248 13.43 -1.85 -10.47
C VAL A 248 14.24 -2.58 -9.40
N ASP A 249 15.42 -2.05 -9.10
CA ASP A 249 16.28 -2.56 -8.03
C ASP A 249 15.95 -1.88 -6.70
N VAL A 250 15.31 -2.62 -5.82
CA VAL A 250 15.00 -2.22 -4.43
C VAL A 250 15.53 -3.27 -3.44
N ARG A 251 16.66 -3.91 -3.77
CA ARG A 251 17.21 -5.08 -3.06
C ARG A 251 17.37 -4.87 -1.55
N GLN A 252 17.75 -3.66 -1.09
CA GLN A 252 17.86 -3.38 0.34
C GLN A 252 16.50 -3.50 1.07
N SER A 253 15.42 -3.04 0.44
CA SER A 253 14.06 -3.16 1.00
C SER A 253 13.54 -4.59 0.86
N MET A 254 13.78 -5.24 -0.27
CA MET A 254 13.39 -6.64 -0.52
C MET A 254 13.98 -7.61 0.51
N ARG A 255 15.23 -7.38 0.96
CA ARG A 255 15.86 -8.18 2.04
C ARG A 255 15.12 -8.13 3.38
N ASN A 256 14.29 -7.11 3.59
CA ASN A 256 13.43 -6.97 4.76
C ASN A 256 11.94 -7.19 4.43
N GLY A 257 11.62 -7.69 3.23
CA GLY A 257 10.26 -8.02 2.83
C GLY A 257 9.42 -6.82 2.36
N GLY A 258 10.02 -5.83 1.70
CA GLY A 258 9.27 -4.74 1.06
C GLY A 258 9.68 -4.52 -0.38
N GLY A 259 8.75 -4.73 -1.31
CA GLY A 259 8.93 -4.43 -2.73
C GLY A 259 8.45 -3.01 -3.11
N PRO A 260 8.32 -2.73 -4.42
CA PRO A 260 7.91 -1.43 -4.94
C PRO A 260 6.57 -0.91 -4.39
N ALA A 261 5.60 -1.79 -4.12
CA ALA A 261 4.31 -1.41 -3.57
C ALA A 261 4.38 -1.07 -2.07
N CYS A 262 5.16 -1.81 -1.27
CA CYS A 262 5.31 -1.53 0.15
C CYS A 262 5.89 -0.14 0.43
N LEU A 263 6.76 0.36 -0.46
CA LEU A 263 7.45 1.66 -0.32
C LEU A 263 6.56 2.88 -0.60
N ARG A 264 5.30 2.70 -1.03
CA ARG A 264 4.41 3.81 -1.42
C ARG A 264 3.01 3.71 -0.84
N LEU A 265 2.47 4.84 -0.41
CA LEU A 265 1.05 5.06 -0.14
C LEU A 265 0.39 5.70 -1.36
N ARG A 266 -0.75 5.15 -1.82
CA ARG A 266 -1.51 5.75 -2.93
C ARG A 266 -2.52 6.74 -2.38
N VAL A 267 -2.45 7.98 -2.83
CA VAL A 267 -3.37 9.06 -2.44
C VAL A 267 -3.90 9.69 -3.72
N VAL A 268 -5.18 9.46 -4.02
CA VAL A 268 -5.82 10.09 -5.19
C VAL A 268 -6.34 11.45 -4.77
N MET A 269 -5.85 12.50 -5.43
CA MET A 269 -6.22 13.88 -5.18
C MET A 269 -6.69 14.55 -6.46
N THR A 270 -7.67 15.43 -6.32
CA THR A 270 -8.05 16.44 -7.31
C THR A 270 -7.01 17.56 -7.34
N ASP A 271 -7.05 18.40 -8.38
CA ASP A 271 -6.15 19.55 -8.49
C ASP A 271 -6.28 20.51 -7.29
N ALA A 272 -7.49 20.66 -6.74
CA ALA A 272 -7.74 21.49 -5.57
C ALA A 272 -7.13 20.90 -4.29
N GLU A 273 -7.22 19.58 -4.11
CA GLU A 273 -6.58 18.88 -3.00
C GLU A 273 -5.04 18.89 -3.15
N ILE A 274 -4.51 18.71 -4.36
CA ILE A 274 -3.07 18.85 -4.62
C ILE A 274 -2.59 20.25 -4.24
N ALA A 275 -3.33 21.30 -4.60
CA ALA A 275 -2.97 22.67 -4.24
C ALA A 275 -3.10 22.97 -2.74
N ALA A 276 -3.92 22.21 -2.01
CA ALA A 276 -4.17 22.38 -0.58
C ALA A 276 -3.27 21.54 0.32
N CYS A 277 -2.62 20.48 -0.19
CA CYS A 277 -1.67 19.71 0.60
C CYS A 277 -0.36 20.47 0.81
N HIS A 278 0.47 20.00 1.73
CA HIS A 278 1.80 20.55 1.91
C HIS A 278 2.62 20.42 0.63
N GLN A 279 3.11 21.53 0.08
CA GLN A 279 3.71 21.53 -1.26
C GLN A 279 5.14 20.98 -1.26
N ALA A 280 5.87 21.10 -0.15
CA ALA A 280 7.27 20.71 -0.11
C ALA A 280 7.50 19.19 -0.12
N VAL A 281 6.45 18.38 0.07
CA VAL A 281 6.51 16.92 -0.12
C VAL A 281 6.25 16.47 -1.57
N LEU A 282 5.82 17.37 -2.45
CA LEU A 282 5.69 17.06 -3.88
C LEU A 282 7.08 17.10 -4.52
N LEU A 283 7.50 15.96 -5.08
CA LEU A 283 8.84 15.80 -5.62
C LEU A 283 9.05 16.64 -6.88
N THR A 284 10.12 17.42 -6.87
CA THR A 284 10.73 18.06 -8.04
C THR A 284 12.19 17.58 -8.14
N GLU A 285 12.83 17.77 -9.29
CA GLU A 285 14.26 17.43 -9.45
C GLU A 285 15.12 18.11 -8.38
N ASP A 286 14.90 19.40 -8.13
CA ASP A 286 15.64 20.15 -7.09
C ASP A 286 15.41 19.57 -5.68
N ARG A 287 14.18 19.14 -5.36
CA ARG A 287 13.86 18.53 -4.05
C ARG A 287 14.51 17.15 -3.93
N ILE A 288 14.53 16.37 -5.01
CA ILE A 288 15.23 15.08 -5.05
C ILE A 288 16.73 15.29 -4.81
N ASP A 289 17.34 16.25 -5.49
CA ASP A 289 18.76 16.57 -5.31
C ASP A 289 19.08 17.02 -3.87
N ALA A 290 18.21 17.84 -3.26
CA ALA A 290 18.35 18.26 -1.88
C ALA A 290 18.26 17.08 -0.89
N LEU A 291 17.27 16.19 -1.06
CA LEU A 291 17.13 14.98 -0.24
C LEU A 291 18.34 14.06 -0.41
N GLN A 292 18.83 13.88 -1.64
CA GLN A 292 20.04 13.09 -1.91
C GLN A 292 21.28 13.69 -1.24
N ALA A 293 21.41 15.02 -1.20
CA ALA A 293 22.51 15.68 -0.52
C ALA A 293 22.49 15.37 0.98
N VAL A 294 21.32 15.44 1.64
CA VAL A 294 21.17 15.05 3.05
C VAL A 294 21.59 13.60 3.27
N VAL A 295 21.14 12.67 2.42
CA VAL A 295 21.52 11.25 2.51
C VAL A 295 23.03 11.08 2.36
N ARG A 296 23.65 11.68 1.34
CA ARG A 296 25.10 11.58 1.09
C ARG A 296 25.93 12.13 2.25
N THR A 297 25.42 13.12 2.98
CA THR A 297 26.13 13.75 4.10
C THR A 297 25.93 13.02 5.42
N ALA A 298 24.71 12.54 5.70
CA ALA A 298 24.33 12.11 7.04
C ALA A 298 24.16 10.58 7.20
N TYR A 299 23.99 9.81 6.12
CA TYR A 299 23.74 8.38 6.23
C TYR A 299 25.04 7.58 6.19
N ARG A 300 25.18 6.61 7.10
CA ARG A 300 26.26 5.62 7.06
C ARG A 300 26.08 4.70 5.84
N ASP A 301 27.18 4.30 5.21
CA ASP A 301 27.20 3.31 4.13
C ASP A 301 27.07 1.85 4.65
N ARG A 302 27.29 1.66 5.96
CA ARG A 302 27.11 0.40 6.68
C ARG A 302 26.51 0.65 8.06
N LEU A 303 25.55 -0.18 8.43
CA LEU A 303 24.96 -0.23 9.76
C LEU A 303 24.77 -1.68 10.19
N ALA A 304 25.21 -2.02 11.39
CA ALA A 304 25.04 -3.31 12.03
C ALA A 304 24.27 -3.14 13.37
N PRO A 305 23.66 -4.20 13.92
CA PRO A 305 22.91 -4.09 15.17
C PRO A 305 23.72 -3.54 16.35
N GLU A 306 25.03 -3.79 16.38
CA GLU A 306 25.92 -3.30 17.44
C GLU A 306 26.10 -1.78 17.39
N ASP A 307 25.98 -1.18 16.20
CA ASP A 307 26.08 0.28 16.01
C ASP A 307 24.90 1.02 16.65
N LEU A 308 23.78 0.35 16.94
CA LEU A 308 22.64 0.95 17.63
C LEU A 308 22.98 1.36 19.08
N ALA A 309 24.06 0.82 19.65
CA ALA A 309 24.56 1.20 20.98
C ALA A 309 25.54 2.40 20.93
N ASP A 310 25.93 2.86 19.73
CA ASP A 310 26.82 4.01 19.55
C ASP A 310 26.07 5.31 19.85
N LEU A 311 26.54 6.05 20.86
CA LEU A 311 25.93 7.33 21.24
C LEU A 311 25.99 8.36 20.12
N SER A 312 27.05 8.33 19.28
CA SER A 312 27.17 9.25 18.15
C SER A 312 26.13 8.96 17.06
N PHE A 313 25.73 7.70 16.89
CA PHE A 313 24.70 7.32 15.91
C PHE A 313 23.33 7.94 16.24
N ALA A 314 22.99 8.06 17.53
CA ALA A 314 21.75 8.73 17.94
C ALA A 314 21.74 10.22 17.55
N ASP A 315 22.87 10.91 17.68
CA ASP A 315 23.00 12.31 17.28
C ASP A 315 23.01 12.46 15.74
N GLU A 316 23.69 11.56 15.03
CA GLU A 316 23.63 11.48 13.56
C GLU A 316 22.18 11.33 13.06
N CYS A 317 21.38 10.47 13.71
CA CYS A 317 19.97 10.27 13.35
C CYS A 317 19.14 11.53 13.56
N ARG A 318 19.38 12.29 14.64
CA ARG A 318 18.68 13.56 14.90
C ARG A 318 19.05 14.61 13.85
N ILE A 319 20.35 14.77 13.55
CA ILE A 319 20.85 15.70 12.53
C ILE A 319 20.26 15.34 11.16
N ALA A 320 20.27 14.06 10.79
CA ALA A 320 19.69 13.59 9.54
C ALA A 320 18.19 13.90 9.47
N ARG A 321 17.45 13.67 10.57
CA ARG A 321 16.01 13.96 10.65
C ARG A 321 15.73 15.45 10.51
N GLU A 322 16.41 16.31 11.26
CA GLU A 322 16.24 17.77 11.19
C GLU A 322 16.53 18.27 9.77
N ALA A 323 17.63 17.84 9.15
CA ALA A 323 17.96 18.21 7.78
C ALA A 323 16.91 17.74 6.75
N LEU A 324 16.27 16.58 6.97
CA LEU A 324 15.17 16.13 6.11
C LEU A 324 13.90 16.97 6.33
N LEU A 325 13.57 17.31 7.58
CA LEU A 325 12.42 18.18 7.88
C LEU A 325 12.61 19.57 7.27
N ASP A 326 13.81 20.15 7.32
CA ASP A 326 14.12 21.43 6.69
C ASP A 326 13.91 21.37 5.16
N VAL A 327 14.42 20.33 4.49
CA VAL A 327 14.23 20.16 3.04
C VAL A 327 12.76 20.00 2.68
N LEU A 328 11.97 19.38 3.55
CA LEU A 328 10.54 19.14 3.35
C LEU A 328 9.66 20.23 3.96
N GLU A 329 10.21 21.30 4.55
CA GLU A 329 9.46 22.37 5.22
C GLU A 329 8.45 21.81 6.25
N LEU A 330 8.89 20.83 7.05
CA LEU A 330 8.11 20.10 8.05
C LEU A 330 8.67 20.26 9.48
N GLU A 331 9.30 21.39 9.77
CA GLU A 331 9.99 21.66 11.03
C GLU A 331 9.04 21.64 12.25
N GLU A 332 7.73 21.78 12.04
CA GLU A 332 6.74 21.63 13.11
C GLU A 332 6.69 20.22 13.71
N LEU A 333 7.23 19.22 13.00
CA LEU A 333 7.36 17.85 13.49
C LEU A 333 8.60 17.66 14.35
N ALA A 334 9.52 18.63 14.42
CA ALA A 334 10.84 18.48 15.05
C ALA A 334 10.77 18.06 16.53
#